data_AF-A0A2X2Z4W0-F1
#
_entry.id   AF-A0A2X2Z4W0-F1
#
_cell.length_a   1.000
_cell.length_b   1.000
_cell.length_c   1.000
_cell.angle_alpha   90.00
_cell.angle_beta   90.00
_cell.angle_gamma   90.00
#
_symmetry.space_group_name_H-M   'P 1'
#
loop_
_entity.id
_entity.type
_entity.pdbx_description
1 polymer ?
#
loop_
_entity_poly.entity_id
_entity_poly.type
_entity_poly.pdbx_seq_one_letter_code
_entity_poly.pdbx_strand_id
1 'polypeptide(L)'
;MNTSFERYQCQIALPGFGMASQELLKNARVLIVGMGGLGCPTAQYLASSGVGTLGIADDDIVSLSNLHRQILYGPEDLGAYKVDVAAKRLQQQNPSVSIIPYQLRITSSNVMELISEFDLIIEGTDNFETKCLLNDACVLAGKPLVYGAIYQHEGQVSIWNVLQKDGSYSPNYRDVFPNAEESQIPNCREGGVIPTLAGIVGCMQANEAIKYLIRSEESLVGKLWMMNVMSGKNQIIKLRKTSVQISGLPQTVQLMSFEEFMPNRESFEIIDARTKEEHQSFNIGGKNIPLDELDEHYPFISSISNPIVIYCQSGKRSMEAVRKIKKEFPEKEVFSLKNGIGEVQR
;
A
#
# COMPACT_ATOMS: atom_id res chain seq x y z
N MET A 1 -6.53 -39.55 16.17
CA MET A 1 -7.25 -38.56 15.34
C MET A 1 -6.25 -37.49 14.98
N ASN A 2 -6.17 -37.09 13.71
CA ASN A 2 -5.16 -36.15 13.23
C ASN A 2 -5.47 -34.76 13.82
N THR A 3 -4.74 -34.36 14.87
CA THR A 3 -4.97 -33.12 15.65
C THR A 3 -4.68 -31.84 14.88
N SER A 4 -4.20 -31.93 13.64
CA SER A 4 -3.76 -30.77 12.85
C SER A 4 -4.89 -29.83 12.41
N PHE A 5 -6.16 -30.26 12.43
CA PHE A 5 -7.29 -29.47 11.92
C PHE A 5 -8.37 -29.13 12.94
N GLU A 6 -8.20 -29.48 14.23
CA GLU A 6 -9.19 -29.19 15.27
C GLU A 6 -9.52 -27.69 15.36
N ARG A 7 -8.49 -26.84 15.22
CA ARG A 7 -8.62 -25.37 15.17
C ARG A 7 -9.61 -24.89 14.09
N TYR A 8 -9.71 -25.61 12.98
CA TYR A 8 -10.47 -25.18 11.80
C TYR A 8 -11.81 -25.92 11.66
N GLN A 9 -12.24 -26.67 12.68
CA GLN A 9 -13.44 -27.50 12.60
C GLN A 9 -14.69 -26.69 12.20
N CYS A 10 -14.85 -25.47 12.75
CA CYS A 10 -16.00 -24.62 12.43
C CYS A 10 -16.05 -24.21 10.95
N GLN A 11 -14.90 -23.85 10.34
CA GLN A 11 -14.89 -23.48 8.92
C GLN A 11 -14.98 -24.71 8.01
N ILE A 12 -14.37 -25.84 8.39
CA ILE A 12 -14.49 -27.11 7.65
C ILE A 12 -15.95 -27.57 7.59
N ALA A 13 -16.73 -27.36 8.66
CA ALA A 13 -18.14 -27.75 8.73
C ALA A 13 -19.07 -26.90 7.85
N LEU A 14 -18.61 -25.76 7.31
CA LEU A 14 -19.44 -24.91 6.46
C LEU A 14 -19.81 -25.62 5.14
N PRO A 15 -21.08 -25.58 4.73
CA PRO A 15 -21.49 -26.07 3.41
C PRO A 15 -20.66 -25.43 2.29
N GLY A 16 -20.08 -26.25 1.42
CA GLY A 16 -19.23 -25.79 0.32
C GLY A 16 -17.76 -25.52 0.70
N PHE A 17 -17.37 -25.58 1.98
CA PHE A 17 -15.98 -25.41 2.41
C PHE A 17 -15.28 -26.78 2.50
N GLY A 18 -15.54 -27.56 3.55
CA GLY A 18 -14.98 -28.91 3.73
C GLY A 18 -13.45 -28.96 3.88
N MET A 19 -12.92 -30.18 4.01
CA MET A 19 -11.48 -30.43 4.17
C MET A 19 -10.65 -29.98 2.97
N ALA A 20 -11.19 -30.12 1.75
CA ALA A 20 -10.48 -29.74 0.53
C ALA A 20 -10.17 -28.23 0.49
N SER A 21 -11.12 -27.39 0.89
CA SER A 21 -10.90 -25.93 0.97
C SER A 21 -9.87 -25.56 2.03
N GLN A 22 -9.85 -26.26 3.17
CA GLN A 22 -8.83 -26.05 4.18
C GLN A 22 -7.42 -26.38 3.67
N GLU A 23 -7.29 -27.45 2.90
CA GLU A 23 -6.00 -27.83 2.30
C GLU A 23 -5.57 -26.82 1.22
N LEU A 24 -6.52 -26.22 0.48
CA LEU A 24 -6.21 -25.10 -0.42
C LEU A 24 -5.65 -23.90 0.35
N LEU A 25 -6.27 -23.51 1.47
CA LEU A 25 -5.74 -22.41 2.31
C LEU A 25 -4.36 -22.75 2.85
N LYS A 26 -4.17 -23.95 3.40
CA LYS A 26 -2.91 -24.39 3.97
C LYS A 26 -1.75 -24.41 2.96
N ASN A 27 -2.03 -24.60 1.67
CA ASN A 27 -1.01 -24.58 0.62
C ASN A 27 -0.81 -23.19 -0.01
N ALA A 28 -1.69 -22.23 0.30
CA ALA A 28 -1.62 -20.89 -0.28
C ALA A 28 -0.55 -20.02 0.38
N ARG A 29 0.04 -19.15 -0.43
CA ARG A 29 0.98 -18.10 -0.04
C ARG A 29 0.38 -16.74 -0.37
N VAL A 30 0.14 -15.90 0.64
CA VAL A 30 -0.47 -14.57 0.48
C VAL A 30 0.51 -13.49 0.92
N LEU A 31 0.70 -12.46 0.11
CA LEU A 31 1.44 -11.26 0.49
C LEU A 31 0.47 -10.16 0.91
N ILE A 32 0.69 -9.55 2.07
CA ILE A 32 -0.04 -8.37 2.53
C ILE A 32 0.92 -7.18 2.52
N VAL A 33 0.61 -6.17 1.71
CA VAL A 33 1.38 -4.94 1.64
C VAL A 33 0.67 -3.84 2.42
N GLY A 34 1.32 -3.32 3.45
CA GLY A 34 0.76 -2.38 4.40
C GLY A 34 0.12 -3.08 5.60
N MET A 35 0.82 -3.05 6.73
CA MET A 35 0.38 -3.57 8.02
C MET A 35 -0.25 -2.46 8.89
N GLY A 36 -1.11 -1.66 8.24
CA GLY A 36 -1.88 -0.59 8.85
C GLY A 36 -3.29 -1.02 9.27
N GLY A 37 -4.25 -0.09 9.22
CA GLY A 37 -5.62 -0.33 9.68
C GLY A 37 -6.37 -1.39 8.87
N LEU A 38 -5.98 -1.62 7.62
CA LEU A 38 -6.53 -2.67 6.75
C LEU A 38 -5.75 -3.98 6.91
N GLY A 39 -4.42 -3.92 6.79
CA GLY A 39 -3.58 -5.13 6.87
C GLY A 39 -3.66 -5.85 8.20
N CYS A 40 -3.81 -5.14 9.33
CA CYS A 40 -3.95 -5.76 10.66
C CYS A 40 -5.10 -6.78 10.73
N PRO A 41 -6.38 -6.37 10.55
CA PRO A 41 -7.49 -7.31 10.56
C PRO A 41 -7.39 -8.35 9.43
N THR A 42 -6.91 -7.97 8.24
CA THR A 42 -6.75 -8.95 7.15
C THR A 42 -5.79 -10.08 7.55
N ALA A 43 -4.62 -9.75 8.06
CA ALA A 43 -3.62 -10.73 8.47
C ALA A 43 -4.12 -11.61 9.62
N GLN A 44 -4.80 -11.02 10.62
CA GLN A 44 -5.36 -11.77 11.75
C GLN A 44 -6.38 -12.82 11.30
N TYR A 45 -7.25 -12.48 10.35
CA TYR A 45 -8.24 -13.42 9.86
C TYR A 45 -7.64 -14.46 8.92
N LEU A 46 -6.71 -14.09 8.04
CA LEU A 46 -6.02 -15.08 7.19
C LEU A 46 -5.17 -16.06 8.01
N ALA A 47 -4.47 -15.58 9.04
CA ALA A 47 -3.71 -16.42 9.95
C ALA A 47 -4.63 -17.37 10.72
N SER A 48 -5.72 -16.86 11.32
CA SER A 48 -6.67 -17.72 12.05
C SER A 48 -7.41 -18.72 11.15
N SER A 49 -7.63 -18.40 9.88
CA SER A 49 -8.22 -19.32 8.90
C SER A 49 -7.25 -20.38 8.36
N GLY A 50 -5.95 -20.29 8.69
CA GLY A 50 -4.96 -21.30 8.33
C GLY A 50 -4.43 -21.17 6.90
N VAL A 51 -4.29 -19.95 6.38
CA VAL A 51 -3.49 -19.71 5.18
C VAL A 51 -2.05 -20.14 5.46
N GLY A 52 -1.44 -20.95 4.59
CA GLY A 52 -0.16 -21.61 4.86
C GLY A 52 1.01 -20.67 5.10
N THR A 53 1.16 -19.67 4.24
CA THR A 53 2.21 -18.66 4.35
C THR A 53 1.64 -17.26 4.20
N LEU A 54 1.98 -16.37 5.12
CA LEU A 54 1.70 -14.94 5.03
C LEU A 54 3.02 -14.17 4.96
N GLY A 55 3.28 -13.56 3.81
CA GLY A 55 4.28 -12.48 3.72
C GLY A 55 3.62 -11.17 4.16
N ILE A 56 4.30 -10.39 4.99
CA ILE A 56 3.83 -9.06 5.41
C ILE A 56 4.91 -8.02 5.11
N ALA A 57 4.59 -7.00 4.32
CA ALA A 57 5.54 -5.97 3.89
C ALA A 57 5.09 -4.58 4.37
N ASP A 58 5.92 -3.91 5.15
CA ASP A 58 5.71 -2.54 5.65
C ASP A 58 7.07 -1.97 6.13
N ASP A 59 7.36 -0.70 5.84
CA ASP A 59 8.58 0.00 6.25
C ASP A 59 8.40 0.86 7.52
N ASP A 60 7.17 1.00 8.03
CA ASP A 60 6.89 1.86 9.16
C ASP A 60 7.12 1.18 10.51
N ILE A 61 7.25 2.05 11.51
CA ILE A 61 7.21 1.73 12.93
C ILE A 61 5.81 1.95 13.53
N VAL A 62 5.54 1.31 14.66
CA VAL A 62 4.31 1.54 15.43
C VAL A 62 4.36 2.94 16.06
N SER A 63 3.27 3.70 15.87
CA SER A 63 3.13 5.06 16.41
C SER A 63 1.82 5.25 17.18
N LEU A 64 1.83 6.12 18.19
CA LEU A 64 0.70 6.35 19.08
C LEU A 64 -0.55 6.81 18.32
N SER A 65 -0.38 7.68 17.32
CA SER A 65 -1.46 8.22 16.48
C SER A 65 -2.13 7.18 15.60
N ASN A 66 -1.60 5.95 15.54
CA ASN A 66 -2.08 4.87 14.69
C ASN A 66 -2.80 3.77 15.46
N LEU A 67 -2.56 3.66 16.78
CA LEU A 67 -3.12 2.59 17.62
C LEU A 67 -4.65 2.55 17.64
N HIS A 68 -5.32 3.70 17.44
CA HIS A 68 -6.78 3.76 17.45
C HIS A 68 -7.44 2.91 16.35
N ARG A 69 -6.71 2.56 15.27
CA ARG A 69 -7.22 1.76 14.13
C ARG A 69 -6.34 0.56 13.77
N GLN A 70 -5.11 0.49 14.29
CA GLN A 70 -4.19 -0.62 14.05
C GLN A 70 -4.21 -1.59 15.23
N ILE A 71 -5.30 -2.36 15.30
CA ILE A 71 -5.67 -3.19 16.46
C ILE A 71 -4.73 -4.37 16.73
N LEU A 72 -3.76 -4.62 15.85
CA LEU A 72 -2.71 -5.60 16.08
C LEU A 72 -1.63 -5.05 17.02
N TYR A 73 -1.55 -3.74 17.26
CA TYR A 73 -0.52 -3.08 18.06
C TYR A 73 -1.02 -2.53 19.39
N GLY A 74 -0.10 -2.37 20.35
CA GLY A 74 -0.34 -1.80 21.67
C GLY A 74 0.69 -0.72 22.03
N PRO A 75 0.46 0.02 23.14
CA PRO A 75 1.39 1.05 23.62
C PRO A 75 2.81 0.54 23.90
N GLU A 76 2.96 -0.75 24.23
CA GLU A 76 4.25 -1.39 24.48
C GLU A 76 5.11 -1.58 23.22
N ASP A 77 4.53 -1.45 22.02
CA ASP A 77 5.24 -1.65 20.75
C ASP A 77 5.74 -0.35 20.12
N LEU A 78 5.49 0.80 20.76
CA LEU A 78 5.85 2.11 20.18
C LEU A 78 7.34 2.16 19.81
N GLY A 79 7.61 2.53 18.56
CA GLY A 79 8.97 2.58 18.00
C GLY A 79 9.49 1.28 17.40
N ALA A 80 8.82 0.14 17.62
CA ALA A 80 9.17 -1.11 16.95
C ALA A 80 8.63 -1.16 15.52
N TYR A 81 9.29 -1.92 14.63
CA TYR A 81 8.80 -2.13 13.28
C TYR A 81 7.48 -2.88 13.28
N LYS A 82 6.52 -2.39 12.49
CA LYS A 82 5.18 -2.98 12.38
C LYS A 82 5.23 -4.46 12.01
N VAL A 83 6.05 -4.82 11.01
CA VAL A 83 6.15 -6.19 10.51
C VAL A 83 6.68 -7.17 11.56
N ASP A 84 7.63 -6.78 12.41
CA ASP A 84 8.19 -7.66 13.43
C ASP A 84 7.17 -7.97 14.52
N VAL A 85 6.49 -6.92 14.99
CA VAL A 85 5.43 -7.02 16.00
C VAL A 85 4.26 -7.83 15.47
N ALA A 86 3.85 -7.57 14.23
CA ALA A 86 2.81 -8.30 13.54
C ALA A 86 3.17 -9.79 13.38
N ALA A 87 4.38 -10.09 12.91
CA ALA A 87 4.84 -11.46 12.73
C ALA A 87 4.79 -12.24 14.05
N LYS A 88 5.31 -11.65 15.12
CA LYS A 88 5.27 -12.24 16.46
C LYS A 88 3.84 -12.55 16.90
N ARG A 89 2.91 -11.59 16.78
CA ARG A 89 1.52 -11.78 17.22
C ARG A 89 0.74 -12.76 16.36
N LEU A 90 0.92 -12.74 15.04
CA LEU A 90 0.28 -13.68 14.12
C LEU A 90 0.79 -15.11 14.34
N GLN A 91 2.10 -15.28 14.57
CA GLN A 91 2.68 -16.58 14.91
C GLN A 91 2.12 -17.12 16.24
N GLN A 92 1.93 -16.25 17.24
CA GLN A 92 1.27 -16.62 18.50
C GLN A 92 -0.20 -17.00 18.30
N GLN A 93 -0.92 -16.27 17.45
CA GLN A 93 -2.31 -16.54 17.13
C GLN A 93 -2.49 -17.92 16.48
N ASN A 94 -1.63 -18.26 15.52
CA ASN A 94 -1.64 -19.55 14.84
C ASN A 94 -0.23 -20.08 14.53
N PRO A 95 0.35 -20.94 15.39
CA PRO A 95 1.70 -21.47 15.21
C PRO A 95 1.89 -22.37 13.97
N SER A 96 0.81 -22.80 13.31
CA SER A 96 0.88 -23.65 12.11
C SER A 96 1.08 -22.86 10.81
N VAL A 97 0.93 -21.54 10.85
CA VAL A 97 1.12 -20.64 9.71
C VAL A 97 2.57 -20.15 9.69
N SER A 98 3.16 -20.08 8.51
CA SER A 98 4.47 -19.44 8.29
C SER A 98 4.28 -17.94 8.08
N ILE A 99 4.86 -17.11 8.96
CA ILE A 99 4.80 -15.65 8.84
C ILE A 99 6.17 -15.11 8.45
N ILE A 100 6.24 -14.37 7.33
CA ILE A 100 7.49 -13.83 6.78
C ILE A 100 7.43 -12.30 6.80
N PRO A 101 8.15 -11.62 7.72
CA PRO A 101 8.21 -10.17 7.74
C PRO A 101 9.19 -9.63 6.69
N TYR A 102 8.73 -8.66 5.92
CA TYR A 102 9.53 -7.88 4.98
C TYR A 102 9.57 -6.42 5.44
N GLN A 103 10.64 -6.05 6.13
CA GLN A 103 10.88 -4.70 6.60
C GLN A 103 11.41 -3.83 5.45
N LEU A 104 10.56 -3.54 4.48
CA LEU A 104 10.90 -2.78 3.29
C LEU A 104 9.71 -1.98 2.76
N ARG A 105 10.04 -0.92 2.03
CA ARG A 105 9.07 -0.17 1.24
C ARG A 105 8.93 -0.83 -0.13
N ILE A 106 7.70 -1.00 -0.60
CA ILE A 106 7.47 -1.47 -1.97
C ILE A 106 7.85 -0.38 -2.97
N THR A 107 8.66 -0.76 -3.94
CA THR A 107 9.16 0.13 -5.00
C THR A 107 9.19 -0.61 -6.33
N SER A 108 9.29 0.14 -7.42
CA SER A 108 9.41 -0.42 -8.77
C SER A 108 10.63 -1.33 -8.96
N SER A 109 11.67 -1.21 -8.14
CA SER A 109 12.85 -2.07 -8.23
C SER A 109 12.72 -3.41 -7.49
N ASN A 110 11.82 -3.53 -6.50
CA ASN A 110 11.69 -4.75 -5.68
C ASN A 110 10.35 -5.48 -5.83
N VAL A 111 9.30 -4.81 -6.33
CA VAL A 111 7.94 -5.35 -6.30
C VAL A 111 7.80 -6.65 -7.10
N MET A 112 8.44 -6.76 -8.27
CA MET A 112 8.29 -7.91 -9.15
C MET A 112 8.88 -9.19 -8.56
N GLU A 113 10.06 -9.08 -7.95
CA GLU A 113 10.70 -10.19 -7.26
C GLU A 113 9.83 -10.62 -6.08
N LEU A 114 9.40 -9.67 -5.25
CA LEU A 114 8.61 -9.96 -4.06
C LEU A 114 7.29 -10.67 -4.38
N ILE A 115 6.48 -10.14 -5.31
CA ILE A 115 5.15 -10.72 -5.61
C ILE A 115 5.25 -12.07 -6.32
N SER A 116 6.39 -12.41 -6.92
CA SER A 116 6.56 -13.65 -7.69
C SER A 116 6.37 -14.90 -6.81
N GLU A 117 6.75 -14.80 -5.53
CA GLU A 117 6.69 -15.88 -4.54
C GLU A 117 5.31 -16.15 -3.96
N PHE A 118 4.29 -15.34 -4.28
CA PHE A 118 2.97 -15.40 -3.66
C PHE A 118 1.87 -15.67 -4.69
N ASP A 119 0.83 -16.38 -4.26
CA ASP A 119 -0.31 -16.74 -5.10
C ASP A 119 -1.31 -15.58 -5.23
N LEU A 120 -1.43 -14.79 -4.16
CA LEU A 120 -2.39 -13.70 -4.02
C LEU A 120 -1.76 -12.53 -3.27
N ILE A 121 -2.02 -11.32 -3.76
CA ILE A 121 -1.53 -10.08 -3.15
C ILE A 121 -2.70 -9.34 -2.52
N ILE A 122 -2.51 -8.79 -1.33
CA ILE A 122 -3.46 -7.93 -0.62
C ILE A 122 -2.88 -6.52 -0.55
N GLU A 123 -3.66 -5.55 -1.03
CA GLU A 123 -3.32 -4.14 -0.97
C GLU A 123 -3.96 -3.51 0.28
N GLY A 124 -3.16 -3.23 1.30
CA GLY A 124 -3.58 -2.65 2.58
C GLY A 124 -2.96 -1.28 2.86
N THR A 125 -2.43 -0.61 1.84
CA THR A 125 -1.73 0.67 1.95
C THR A 125 -2.68 1.86 1.93
N ASP A 126 -2.22 3.01 2.41
CA ASP A 126 -3.00 4.25 2.51
C ASP A 126 -2.56 5.34 1.52
N ASN A 127 -1.74 4.98 0.51
CA ASN A 127 -1.24 5.91 -0.50
C ASN A 127 -1.47 5.40 -1.92
N PHE A 128 -1.85 6.31 -2.82
CA PHE A 128 -2.21 5.97 -4.21
C PHE A 128 -1.03 5.47 -5.05
N GLU A 129 0.18 5.96 -4.78
CA GLU A 129 1.39 5.54 -5.50
C GLU A 129 1.65 4.04 -5.35
N THR A 130 1.58 3.52 -4.12
CA THR A 130 1.76 2.09 -3.86
C THR A 130 0.58 1.27 -4.41
N LYS A 131 -0.65 1.80 -4.35
CA LYS A 131 -1.84 1.16 -4.97
C LYS A 131 -1.66 0.95 -6.47
N CYS A 132 -1.25 1.99 -7.19
CA CYS A 132 -1.00 1.90 -8.62
C CYS A 132 0.18 0.98 -8.95
N LEU A 133 1.29 1.12 -8.21
CA LEU A 133 2.46 0.26 -8.40
C LEU A 133 2.14 -1.22 -8.21
N LEU A 134 1.41 -1.58 -7.15
CA LEU A 134 1.01 -2.96 -6.88
C LEU A 134 0.05 -3.49 -7.94
N ASN A 135 -0.93 -2.67 -8.36
CA ASN A 135 -1.81 -3.04 -9.46
C ASN A 135 -1.01 -3.37 -10.72
N ASP A 136 -0.11 -2.47 -11.12
CA ASP A 136 0.61 -2.60 -12.37
C ASP A 136 1.56 -3.80 -12.33
N ALA A 137 2.25 -4.00 -11.21
CA ALA A 137 3.08 -5.18 -11.00
C ALA A 137 2.25 -6.47 -11.05
N CYS A 138 1.08 -6.50 -10.43
CA CYS A 138 0.18 -7.66 -10.47
C CYS A 138 -0.32 -7.93 -11.90
N VAL A 139 -0.68 -6.90 -12.66
CA VAL A 139 -1.07 -7.03 -14.07
C VAL A 139 0.06 -7.61 -14.90
N LEU A 140 1.27 -7.06 -14.79
CA LEU A 140 2.45 -7.53 -15.52
C LEU A 140 2.86 -8.96 -15.12
N ALA A 141 2.69 -9.35 -13.85
CA ALA A 141 3.00 -10.68 -13.35
C ALA A 141 1.85 -11.69 -13.50
N GLY A 142 0.67 -11.27 -13.97
CA GLY A 142 -0.52 -12.10 -14.05
C GLY A 142 -1.06 -12.56 -12.68
N LYS A 143 -0.81 -11.79 -11.61
CA LYS A 143 -1.21 -12.10 -10.24
C LYS A 143 -2.53 -11.42 -9.85
N PRO A 144 -3.40 -12.08 -9.08
CA PRO A 144 -4.60 -11.47 -8.52
C PRO A 144 -4.26 -10.49 -7.38
N LEU A 145 -5.03 -9.42 -7.25
CA LEU A 145 -4.85 -8.39 -6.21
C LEU A 145 -6.17 -8.12 -5.49
N VAL A 146 -6.23 -8.37 -4.18
CA VAL A 146 -7.36 -7.97 -3.33
C VAL A 146 -7.15 -6.56 -2.85
N TYR A 147 -8.02 -5.66 -3.31
CA TYR A 147 -7.96 -4.24 -3.01
C TYR A 147 -8.85 -3.87 -1.83
N GLY A 148 -8.35 -2.93 -1.03
CA GLY A 148 -9.09 -2.28 0.04
C GLY A 148 -8.81 -0.77 0.05
N ALA A 149 -9.86 0.02 0.23
CA ALA A 149 -9.70 1.45 0.48
C ALA A 149 -10.75 1.95 1.47
N ILE A 150 -10.35 2.98 2.22
CA ILE A 150 -11.20 3.66 3.18
C ILE A 150 -10.96 5.16 3.08
N TYR A 151 -12.03 5.94 3.16
CA TYR A 151 -11.97 7.39 3.22
C TYR A 151 -13.15 7.90 4.03
N GLN A 152 -12.89 8.66 5.11
CA GLN A 152 -13.91 9.18 6.02
C GLN A 152 -14.84 8.08 6.57
N HIS A 153 -15.99 7.88 5.92
CA HIS A 153 -17.07 6.97 6.30
C HIS A 153 -17.30 5.85 5.28
N GLU A 154 -16.52 5.82 4.19
CA GLU A 154 -16.76 4.94 3.04
C GLU A 154 -15.63 3.95 2.83
N GLY A 155 -16.01 2.69 2.61
CA GLY A 155 -15.10 1.57 2.40
C GLY A 155 -15.33 0.90 1.06
N GLN A 156 -14.28 0.35 0.47
CA GLN A 156 -14.31 -0.33 -0.82
C GLN A 156 -13.49 -1.62 -0.80
N VAL A 157 -13.99 -2.67 -1.45
CA VAL A 157 -13.25 -3.93 -1.66
C VAL A 157 -13.51 -4.48 -3.08
N SER A 158 -12.47 -5.01 -3.71
CA SER A 158 -12.56 -5.73 -4.98
C SER A 158 -11.44 -6.75 -5.13
N ILE A 159 -11.55 -7.64 -6.13
CA ILE A 159 -10.44 -8.50 -6.57
C ILE A 159 -10.14 -8.15 -8.04
N TRP A 160 -8.92 -7.67 -8.26
CA TRP A 160 -8.40 -7.23 -9.54
C TRP A 160 -7.61 -8.33 -10.25
N ASN A 161 -7.53 -8.19 -11.57
CA ASN A 161 -6.59 -8.93 -12.43
C ASN A 161 -6.64 -10.46 -12.28
N VAL A 162 -7.85 -11.04 -12.27
CA VAL A 162 -8.03 -12.48 -12.20
C VAL A 162 -8.17 -13.07 -13.60
N LEU A 163 -7.34 -14.08 -13.91
CA LEU A 163 -7.46 -14.88 -15.12
C LEU A 163 -8.78 -15.67 -15.12
N GLN A 164 -9.59 -15.44 -16.14
CA GLN A 164 -10.89 -16.07 -16.34
C GLN A 164 -10.75 -17.35 -17.18
N LYS A 165 -11.82 -18.17 -17.18
CA LYS A 165 -11.86 -19.44 -17.94
C LYS A 165 -11.73 -19.25 -19.45
N ASP A 166 -12.12 -18.10 -19.98
CA ASP A 166 -12.02 -17.75 -21.41
C ASP A 166 -10.64 -17.20 -21.81
N GLY A 167 -9.68 -17.19 -20.88
CA GLY A 167 -8.33 -16.66 -21.10
C GLY A 167 -8.22 -15.15 -20.95
N SER A 168 -9.33 -14.44 -20.74
CA SER A 168 -9.31 -13.00 -20.46
C SER A 168 -8.99 -12.71 -18.99
N TYR A 169 -8.52 -11.50 -18.70
CA TYR A 169 -8.38 -11.01 -17.32
C TYR A 169 -9.56 -10.12 -16.95
N SER A 170 -10.05 -10.25 -15.72
CA SER A 170 -11.02 -9.33 -15.11
C SER A 170 -10.48 -7.88 -15.10
N PRO A 171 -11.34 -6.88 -14.83
CA PRO A 171 -10.88 -5.51 -14.65
C PRO A 171 -9.76 -5.40 -13.59
N ASN A 172 -8.93 -4.38 -13.75
CA ASN A 172 -7.86 -4.00 -12.84
C ASN A 172 -8.10 -2.59 -12.26
N TYR A 173 -7.27 -2.15 -11.32
CA TYR A 173 -7.46 -0.86 -10.64
C TYR A 173 -7.51 0.33 -11.62
N ARG A 174 -6.66 0.35 -12.66
CA ARG A 174 -6.64 1.44 -13.64
C ARG A 174 -7.84 1.47 -14.57
N ASP A 175 -8.59 0.37 -14.71
CA ASP A 175 -9.86 0.37 -15.45
C ASP A 175 -10.92 1.24 -14.74
N VAL A 176 -10.79 1.41 -13.42
CA VAL A 176 -11.71 2.20 -12.60
C VAL A 176 -11.11 3.57 -12.25
N PHE A 177 -9.80 3.61 -11.98
CA PHE A 177 -9.08 4.79 -11.51
C PHE A 177 -7.82 5.06 -12.36
N PRO A 178 -7.96 5.49 -13.63
CA PRO A 178 -6.84 5.58 -14.56
C PRO A 178 -5.73 6.55 -14.12
N ASN A 179 -6.11 7.68 -13.51
CA ASN A 179 -5.21 8.76 -13.09
C ASN A 179 -5.21 8.95 -11.55
N ALA A 180 -5.32 7.86 -10.79
CA ALA A 180 -5.40 7.93 -9.32
C ALA A 180 -4.21 8.67 -8.67
N GLU A 181 -3.02 8.60 -9.29
CA GLU A 181 -1.79 9.24 -8.81
C GLU A 181 -1.84 10.77 -8.86
N GLU A 182 -2.67 11.34 -9.75
CA GLU A 182 -2.90 12.79 -9.87
C GLU A 182 -3.96 13.29 -8.88
N SER A 183 -4.66 12.37 -8.20
CA SER A 183 -5.75 12.72 -7.30
C SER A 183 -5.22 13.32 -5.99
N GLN A 184 -5.71 14.49 -5.62
CA GLN A 184 -5.35 15.18 -4.37
C GLN A 184 -6.17 14.70 -3.16
N ILE A 185 -6.66 13.45 -3.18
CA ILE A 185 -7.47 12.93 -2.08
C ILE A 185 -6.57 12.76 -0.84
N PRO A 186 -6.93 13.38 0.31
CA PRO A 186 -6.14 13.27 1.53
C PRO A 186 -6.01 11.81 2.01
N ASN A 187 -4.87 11.46 2.59
CA ASN A 187 -4.69 10.14 3.22
C ASN A 187 -5.51 10.03 4.52
N CYS A 188 -5.50 8.86 5.16
CA CYS A 188 -6.25 8.61 6.40
C CYS A 188 -5.92 9.61 7.53
N ARG A 189 -4.67 10.08 7.61
CA ARG A 189 -4.21 11.03 8.64
C ARG A 189 -4.80 12.42 8.41
N GLU A 190 -4.97 12.82 7.15
CA GLU A 190 -5.42 14.15 6.76
C GLU A 190 -6.94 14.25 6.58
N GLY A 191 -7.55 13.23 5.95
CA GLY A 191 -8.99 13.18 5.69
C GLY A 191 -9.82 12.66 6.86
N GLY A 192 -9.17 12.02 7.84
CA GLY A 192 -9.82 11.33 8.94
C GLY A 192 -10.46 10.01 8.50
N VAL A 193 -10.55 9.06 9.44
CA VAL A 193 -11.21 7.77 9.18
C VAL A 193 -11.83 7.20 10.45
N ILE A 194 -13.05 6.69 10.32
CA ILE A 194 -13.70 5.96 11.42
C ILE A 194 -12.93 4.65 11.65
N PRO A 195 -12.47 4.34 12.89
CA PRO A 195 -11.60 3.18 13.10
C PRO A 195 -12.25 1.84 12.76
N THR A 196 -13.55 1.70 13.04
CA THR A 196 -14.31 0.48 12.75
C THR A 196 -14.40 0.20 11.25
N LEU A 197 -14.38 1.24 10.41
CA LEU A 197 -14.39 1.09 8.95
C LEU A 197 -13.14 0.35 8.47
N ALA A 198 -11.97 0.68 9.03
CA ALA A 198 -10.72 -0.02 8.70
C ALA A 198 -10.81 -1.51 9.04
N GLY A 199 -11.37 -1.82 10.23
CA GLY A 199 -11.69 -3.19 10.65
C GLY A 199 -12.59 -3.92 9.65
N ILE A 200 -13.74 -3.34 9.31
CA ILE A 200 -14.73 -3.95 8.41
C ILE A 200 -14.13 -4.21 7.03
N VAL A 201 -13.44 -3.22 6.44
CA VAL A 201 -12.84 -3.36 5.11
C VAL A 201 -11.74 -4.41 5.11
N GLY A 202 -10.85 -4.42 6.11
CA GLY A 202 -9.80 -5.44 6.18
C GLY A 202 -10.33 -6.85 6.44
N CYS A 203 -11.42 -7.00 7.22
CA CYS A 203 -12.14 -8.28 7.33
C CYS A 203 -12.74 -8.71 5.98
N MET A 204 -13.31 -7.78 5.22
CA MET A 204 -13.83 -8.06 3.89
C MET A 204 -12.72 -8.45 2.90
N GLN A 205 -11.54 -7.83 2.98
CA GLN A 205 -10.36 -8.26 2.20
C GLN A 205 -9.96 -9.71 2.55
N ALA A 206 -9.89 -10.07 3.83
CA ALA A 206 -9.61 -11.45 4.24
C ALA A 206 -10.66 -12.43 3.72
N ASN A 207 -11.94 -12.06 3.80
CA ASN A 207 -13.03 -12.88 3.31
C ASN A 207 -12.95 -13.10 1.79
N GLU A 208 -12.67 -12.06 1.01
CA GLU A 208 -12.48 -12.19 -0.44
C GLU A 208 -11.25 -13.01 -0.80
N ALA A 209 -10.15 -12.87 -0.06
CA ALA A 209 -8.96 -13.69 -0.24
C ALA A 209 -9.27 -15.18 0.04
N ILE A 210 -9.97 -15.50 1.13
CA ILE A 210 -10.40 -16.86 1.43
C ILE A 210 -11.27 -17.40 0.30
N LYS A 211 -12.31 -16.67 -0.11
CA LYS A 211 -13.21 -17.08 -1.20
C LYS A 211 -12.46 -17.32 -2.51
N TYR A 212 -11.49 -16.47 -2.83
CA TYR A 212 -10.64 -16.64 -4.00
C TYR A 212 -9.81 -17.92 -3.92
N LEU A 213 -9.11 -18.15 -2.81
CA LEU A 213 -8.22 -19.30 -2.62
C LEU A 213 -8.98 -20.64 -2.62
N ILE A 214 -10.18 -20.67 -2.04
CA ILE A 214 -11.04 -21.86 -2.06
C ILE A 214 -11.83 -22.01 -3.37
N ARG A 215 -11.65 -21.10 -4.33
CA ARG A 215 -12.29 -21.09 -5.65
C ARG A 215 -13.82 -20.99 -5.58
N SER A 216 -14.32 -20.17 -4.67
CA SER A 216 -15.75 -19.87 -4.57
C SER A 216 -16.25 -19.15 -5.82
N GLU A 217 -17.44 -19.52 -6.29
CA GLU A 217 -18.11 -18.86 -7.42
C GLU A 217 -18.59 -17.45 -7.05
N GLU A 218 -18.83 -17.19 -5.76
CA GLU A 218 -19.34 -15.94 -5.25
C GLU A 218 -18.21 -15.02 -4.73
N SER A 219 -17.45 -14.44 -5.66
CA SER A 219 -16.38 -13.48 -5.34
C SER A 219 -16.68 -12.06 -5.85
N LEU A 220 -15.90 -11.09 -5.35
CA LEU A 220 -15.84 -9.72 -5.86
C LEU A 220 -14.95 -9.55 -7.09
N VAL A 221 -14.58 -10.63 -7.77
CA VAL A 221 -13.89 -10.54 -9.07
C VAL A 221 -14.76 -9.77 -10.06
N GLY A 222 -14.20 -8.70 -10.64
CA GLY A 222 -14.92 -7.81 -11.57
C GLY A 222 -16.07 -7.02 -10.94
N LYS A 223 -16.10 -6.88 -9.61
CA LYS A 223 -17.13 -6.14 -8.88
C LYS A 223 -16.47 -5.24 -7.83
N LEU A 224 -17.01 -4.04 -7.62
CA LEU A 224 -16.62 -3.17 -6.52
C LEU A 224 -17.71 -3.21 -5.45
N TRP A 225 -17.40 -3.78 -4.29
CA TRP A 225 -18.24 -3.61 -3.11
C TRP A 225 -17.91 -2.28 -2.46
N MET A 226 -18.94 -1.52 -2.13
CA MET A 226 -18.82 -0.25 -1.42
C MET A 226 -19.77 -0.22 -0.24
N MET A 227 -19.33 0.37 0.86
CA MET A 227 -20.16 0.62 2.05
C MET A 227 -20.02 2.06 2.52
N ASN A 228 -21.06 2.56 3.18
CA ASN A 228 -21.00 3.76 4.00
C ASN A 228 -21.43 3.40 5.44
N VAL A 229 -20.52 3.48 6.40
CA VAL A 229 -20.78 3.02 7.79
C VAL A 229 -21.74 3.91 8.56
N MET A 230 -21.94 5.17 8.15
CA MET A 230 -22.88 6.07 8.82
C MET A 230 -24.33 5.75 8.45
N SER A 231 -24.58 5.44 7.17
CA SER A 231 -25.91 5.10 6.68
C SER A 231 -26.23 3.61 6.70
N GLY A 232 -25.20 2.76 6.84
CA GLY A 232 -25.32 1.30 6.72
C GLY A 232 -25.60 0.80 5.30
N LYS A 233 -25.58 1.70 4.29
CA LYS A 233 -25.83 1.34 2.90
C LYS A 233 -24.63 0.61 2.30
N ASN A 234 -24.92 -0.48 1.60
CA ASN A 234 -23.95 -1.25 0.83
C ASN A 234 -24.40 -1.35 -0.62
N GLN A 235 -23.44 -1.30 -1.55
CA GLN A 235 -23.70 -1.47 -2.98
C GLN A 235 -22.60 -2.32 -3.63
N ILE A 236 -22.97 -3.08 -4.66
CA ILE A 236 -22.03 -3.83 -5.49
C ILE A 236 -22.16 -3.34 -6.92
N ILE A 237 -21.08 -2.78 -7.46
CA ILE A 237 -21.02 -2.26 -8.82
C ILE A 237 -20.30 -3.29 -9.69
N LYS A 238 -20.91 -3.71 -10.80
CA LYS A 238 -20.23 -4.53 -11.82
C LYS A 238 -19.29 -3.64 -12.63
N LEU A 239 -18.07 -4.09 -12.80
CA LEU A 239 -17.02 -3.33 -13.44
C LEU A 239 -16.82 -3.77 -14.88
N ARG A 240 -16.28 -2.87 -15.69
CA ARG A 240 -15.98 -3.13 -17.10
C ARG A 240 -14.50 -2.90 -17.32
N LYS A 241 -13.92 -3.76 -18.16
CA LYS A 241 -12.55 -3.57 -18.63
C LYS A 241 -12.52 -2.42 -19.62
N THR A 242 -11.46 -1.63 -19.59
CA THR A 242 -11.23 -0.49 -20.48
C THR A 242 -10.07 -0.79 -21.43
N SER A 243 -9.70 0.18 -22.26
CA SER A 243 -8.54 0.10 -23.17
C SER A 243 -7.21 0.46 -22.51
N VAL A 244 -7.16 0.62 -21.18
CA VAL A 244 -5.92 0.97 -20.47
C VAL A 244 -4.90 -0.15 -20.63
N GLN A 245 -3.70 0.23 -21.07
CA GLN A 245 -2.56 -0.66 -21.27
C GLN A 245 -1.53 -0.38 -20.17
N ILE A 246 -1.12 -1.42 -19.46
CA ILE A 246 -0.03 -1.38 -18.49
C ILE A 246 1.16 -2.10 -19.13
N SER A 247 2.14 -1.33 -19.57
CA SER A 247 3.33 -1.82 -20.26
C SER A 247 4.61 -1.77 -19.42
N GLY A 248 4.56 -1.17 -18.24
CA GLY A 248 5.69 -1.01 -17.34
C GLY A 248 5.24 -0.54 -15.96
N LEU A 249 6.19 -0.52 -15.03
CA LEU A 249 5.94 -0.03 -13.67
C LEU A 249 6.10 1.49 -13.60
N PRO A 250 5.26 2.19 -12.80
CA PRO A 250 5.49 3.60 -12.51
C PRO A 250 6.79 3.77 -11.73
N GLN A 251 7.53 4.85 -12.01
CA GLN A 251 8.72 5.17 -11.23
C GLN A 251 8.32 5.56 -9.80
N THR A 252 9.02 4.99 -8.82
CA THR A 252 8.79 5.30 -7.40
C THR A 252 9.58 6.51 -6.98
N VAL A 253 8.93 7.46 -6.30
CA VAL A 253 9.62 8.63 -5.75
C VAL A 253 10.54 8.19 -4.62
N GLN A 254 11.84 8.47 -4.76
CA GLN A 254 12.81 8.20 -3.70
C GLN A 254 12.64 9.24 -2.58
N LEU A 255 12.50 8.75 -1.35
CA LEU A 255 12.36 9.58 -0.16
C LEU A 255 13.66 9.55 0.65
N MET A 256 14.00 10.69 1.26
CA MET A 256 15.14 10.82 2.17
C MET A 256 14.68 11.47 3.47
N SER A 257 15.03 10.89 4.62
CA SER A 257 14.73 11.51 5.92
C SER A 257 15.64 12.71 6.18
N PHE A 258 15.21 13.59 7.09
CA PHE A 258 16.02 14.74 7.48
C PHE A 258 17.31 14.31 8.19
N GLU A 259 17.24 13.24 8.97
CA GLU A 259 18.35 12.66 9.72
C GLU A 259 19.41 12.03 8.80
N GLU A 260 18.99 11.43 7.68
CA GLU A 260 19.91 10.92 6.64
C GLU A 260 20.52 12.06 5.81
N PHE A 261 19.70 13.08 5.51
CA PHE A 261 20.08 14.21 4.68
C PHE A 261 21.09 15.13 5.37
N MET A 262 20.81 15.56 6.60
CA MET A 262 21.55 16.63 7.26
C MET A 262 23.06 16.39 7.42
N PRO A 263 23.54 15.19 7.81
CA PRO A 263 24.97 14.91 7.90
C PRO A 263 25.70 15.01 6.55
N ASN A 264 24.99 14.79 5.44
CA ASN A 264 25.56 14.69 4.11
C ASN A 264 25.15 15.84 3.18
N ARG A 265 24.54 16.90 3.71
CA ARG A 265 23.91 17.99 2.93
C ARG A 265 24.79 18.59 1.82
N GLU A 266 26.10 18.67 2.04
CA GLU A 266 27.07 19.22 1.07
C GLU A 266 27.28 18.32 -0.17
N SER A 267 26.83 17.07 -0.10
CA SER A 267 26.88 16.11 -1.22
C SER A 267 25.68 16.26 -2.17
N PHE A 268 24.71 17.10 -1.82
CA PHE A 268 23.45 17.24 -2.54
C PHE A 268 23.27 18.66 -3.08
N GLU A 269 22.67 18.78 -4.26
CA GLU A 269 22.06 20.04 -4.69
C GLU A 269 20.67 20.15 -4.06
N ILE A 270 20.40 21.27 -3.41
CA ILE A 270 19.17 21.44 -2.60
C ILE A 270 18.20 22.35 -3.37
N ILE A 271 16.95 21.91 -3.52
CA ILE A 271 15.88 22.68 -4.13
C ILE A 271 14.73 22.89 -3.15
N ASP A 272 14.32 24.14 -2.95
CA ASP A 272 13.15 24.50 -2.16
C ASP A 272 11.94 24.70 -3.07
N ALA A 273 10.99 23.76 -3.03
CA ALA A 273 9.79 23.75 -3.87
C ALA A 273 8.63 24.63 -3.34
N ARG A 274 8.90 25.48 -2.35
CA ARG A 274 7.91 26.39 -1.73
C ARG A 274 7.85 27.75 -2.43
N THR A 275 6.89 28.59 -2.03
CA THR A 275 6.83 29.96 -2.55
C THR A 275 8.02 30.79 -2.04
N LYS A 276 8.27 31.92 -2.70
CA LYS A 276 9.35 32.85 -2.34
C LYS A 276 9.19 33.38 -0.91
N GLU A 277 7.96 33.63 -0.47
CA GLU A 277 7.65 34.09 0.88
C GLU A 277 7.96 33.02 1.93
N GLU A 278 7.58 31.77 1.68
CA GLU A 278 7.89 30.64 2.57
C GLU A 278 9.41 30.42 2.70
N HIS A 279 10.14 30.55 1.59
CA HIS A 279 11.60 30.43 1.56
C HIS A 279 12.29 31.55 2.35
N GLN A 280 11.82 32.79 2.22
CA GLN A 280 12.36 33.94 2.96
C GLN A 280 12.08 33.86 4.46
N SER A 281 10.94 33.30 4.86
CA SER A 281 10.59 33.18 6.28
C SER A 281 11.50 32.21 7.03
N PHE A 282 11.78 31.04 6.45
CA PHE A 282 12.71 30.04 6.98
C PHE A 282 13.03 29.02 5.90
N ASN A 283 14.29 28.63 5.75
CA ASN A 283 14.74 27.61 4.80
C ASN A 283 15.94 26.84 5.37
N ILE A 284 16.25 25.70 4.75
CA ILE A 284 17.42 24.88 5.09
C ILE A 284 18.54 25.00 4.04
N GLY A 285 18.54 26.12 3.30
CA GLY A 285 19.43 26.38 2.17
C GLY A 285 18.87 25.87 0.82
N GLY A 286 19.69 25.99 -0.22
CA GLY A 286 19.32 25.57 -1.58
C GLY A 286 18.66 26.66 -2.42
N LYS A 287 18.45 26.34 -3.70
CA LYS A 287 17.82 27.25 -4.67
C LYS A 287 16.30 27.15 -4.54
N ASN A 288 15.63 28.28 -4.34
CA ASN A 288 14.18 28.32 -4.37
C ASN A 288 13.67 28.22 -5.81
N ILE A 289 12.95 27.14 -6.09
CA ILE A 289 12.27 26.88 -7.35
C ILE A 289 10.85 26.43 -6.98
N PRO A 290 9.89 27.36 -6.89
CA PRO A 290 8.49 27.00 -6.65
C PRO A 290 8.00 25.93 -7.62
N LEU A 291 7.16 25.00 -7.15
CA LEU A 291 6.69 23.86 -7.95
C LEU A 291 5.98 24.25 -9.26
N ASP A 292 5.29 25.39 -9.25
CA ASP A 292 4.61 26.00 -10.40
C ASP A 292 5.59 26.61 -11.41
N GLU A 293 6.77 27.04 -10.96
CA GLU A 293 7.86 27.58 -11.79
C GLU A 293 8.85 26.48 -12.25
N LEU A 294 8.67 25.22 -11.84
CA LEU A 294 9.67 24.14 -12.02
C LEU A 294 10.07 23.91 -13.48
N ASP A 295 9.12 23.96 -14.41
CA ASP A 295 9.36 23.68 -15.83
C ASP A 295 10.30 24.70 -16.47
N GLU A 296 10.25 25.96 -16.01
CA GLU A 296 11.13 27.04 -16.46
C GLU A 296 12.59 26.82 -16.03
N HIS A 297 12.80 25.99 -15.01
CA HIS A 297 14.10 25.69 -14.42
C HIS A 297 14.71 24.37 -14.89
N TYR A 298 14.10 23.64 -15.82
CA TYR A 298 14.67 22.43 -16.40
C TYR A 298 16.08 22.58 -16.98
N PRO A 299 16.47 23.69 -17.63
CA PRO A 299 17.86 23.89 -18.06
C PRO A 299 18.86 23.94 -16.91
N PHE A 300 18.45 24.47 -15.75
CA PHE A 300 19.27 24.44 -14.55
C PHE A 300 19.33 23.01 -13.98
N ILE A 301 18.18 22.34 -13.86
CA ILE A 301 18.10 21.00 -13.29
C ILE A 301 18.91 19.98 -14.10
N SER A 302 18.87 20.08 -15.43
CA SER A 302 19.66 19.22 -16.32
C SER A 302 21.18 19.42 -16.15
N SER A 303 21.63 20.60 -15.74
CA SER A 303 23.05 20.91 -15.52
C SER A 303 23.61 20.39 -14.19
N ILE A 304 22.76 20.06 -13.22
CA ILE A 304 23.19 19.61 -11.89
C ILE A 304 23.83 18.22 -12.01
N SER A 305 25.08 18.05 -11.60
CA SER A 305 25.76 16.74 -11.62
C SER A 305 25.61 15.97 -10.31
N ASN A 306 25.40 16.66 -9.19
CA ASN A 306 25.20 16.04 -7.89
C ASN A 306 23.77 15.49 -7.74
N PRO A 307 23.53 14.53 -6.83
CA PRO A 307 22.18 14.12 -6.48
C PRO A 307 21.37 15.29 -5.92
N ILE A 308 20.08 15.33 -6.22
CA ILE A 308 19.20 16.46 -5.89
C ILE A 308 18.30 16.08 -4.71
N VAL A 309 18.21 16.94 -3.70
CA VAL A 309 17.22 16.83 -2.62
C VAL A 309 16.24 17.99 -2.71
N ILE A 310 14.97 17.66 -2.88
CA ILE A 310 13.89 18.64 -2.95
C ILE A 310 13.10 18.61 -1.65
N TYR A 311 12.85 19.76 -1.06
CA TYR A 311 12.00 19.85 0.12
C TYR A 311 10.86 20.85 -0.07
N CYS A 312 9.82 20.67 0.73
CA CYS A 312 8.77 21.67 0.90
C CYS A 312 8.24 21.65 2.34
N GLN A 313 7.08 22.26 2.61
CA GLN A 313 6.54 22.31 3.97
C GLN A 313 6.16 20.93 4.53
N SER A 314 5.48 20.09 3.74
CA SER A 314 4.90 18.81 4.18
C SER A 314 5.36 17.58 3.38
N GLY A 315 6.33 17.74 2.47
CA GLY A 315 6.77 16.70 1.52
C GLY A 315 5.90 16.54 0.26
N LYS A 316 4.68 17.09 0.22
CA LYS A 316 3.77 16.92 -0.94
C LYS A 316 4.28 17.53 -2.24
N ARG A 317 4.66 18.82 -2.19
CA ARG A 317 5.16 19.55 -3.36
C ARG A 317 6.49 19.02 -3.85
N SER A 318 7.38 18.60 -2.93
CA SER A 318 8.66 18.01 -3.30
C SER A 318 8.48 16.65 -3.99
N MET A 319 7.55 15.80 -3.56
CA MET A 319 7.26 14.55 -4.27
C MET A 319 6.75 14.81 -5.70
N GLU A 320 5.87 15.80 -5.88
CA GLU A 320 5.39 16.19 -7.22
C GLU A 320 6.53 16.73 -8.10
N ALA A 321 7.41 17.56 -7.53
CA ALA A 321 8.60 18.05 -8.23
C ALA A 321 9.51 16.89 -8.67
N VAL A 322 9.76 15.90 -7.81
CA VAL A 322 10.53 14.71 -8.17
C VAL A 322 9.90 13.96 -9.33
N ARG A 323 8.56 13.79 -9.35
CA ARG A 323 7.87 13.12 -10.47
C ARG A 323 8.06 13.87 -11.79
N LYS A 324 7.87 15.20 -11.77
CA LYS A 324 8.08 16.04 -12.96
C LYS A 324 9.52 15.93 -13.47
N ILE A 325 10.50 16.03 -12.58
CA ILE A 325 11.92 15.93 -12.95
C ILE A 325 12.25 14.53 -13.47
N LYS A 326 11.78 13.46 -12.83
CA LYS A 326 12.03 12.08 -13.26
C LYS A 326 11.37 11.73 -14.59
N LYS A 327 10.24 12.38 -14.92
CA LYS A 327 9.58 12.24 -16.22
C LYS A 327 10.43 12.84 -17.34
N GLU A 328 11.02 14.01 -17.12
CA GLU A 328 11.85 14.70 -18.12
C GLU A 328 13.32 14.22 -18.13
N PHE A 329 13.84 13.84 -16.98
CA PHE A 329 15.23 13.41 -16.75
C PHE A 329 15.29 12.11 -15.93
N PRO A 330 14.95 10.95 -16.53
CA PRO A 330 14.89 9.67 -15.83
C PRO A 330 16.19 9.26 -15.12
N GLU A 331 17.33 9.68 -15.68
CA GLU A 331 18.68 9.35 -15.23
C GLU A 331 19.13 10.14 -14.00
N LYS A 332 18.48 11.28 -13.68
CA LYS A 332 18.87 12.11 -12.53
C LYS A 332 18.56 11.41 -11.22
N GLU A 333 19.48 11.48 -10.27
CA GLU A 333 19.24 11.02 -8.90
C GLU A 333 18.55 12.14 -8.11
N VAL A 334 17.28 11.95 -7.75
CA VAL A 334 16.42 13.00 -7.17
C VAL A 334 15.59 12.41 -6.04
N PHE A 335 15.68 13.05 -4.88
CA PHE A 335 15.02 12.66 -3.64
C PHE A 335 14.02 13.74 -3.19
N SER A 336 12.90 13.31 -2.62
CA SER A 336 12.01 14.19 -1.86
C SER A 336 12.29 14.04 -0.38
N LEU A 337 12.46 15.15 0.34
CA LEU A 337 12.62 15.15 1.78
C LEU A 337 11.33 14.65 2.45
N LYS A 338 11.40 13.53 3.17
CA LYS A 338 10.28 12.89 3.86
C LYS A 338 9.70 13.86 4.90
N ASN A 339 8.37 13.98 4.92
CA ASN A 339 7.59 14.92 5.76
C ASN A 339 7.86 16.42 5.54
N GLY A 340 8.77 16.80 4.64
CA GLY A 340 9.17 18.20 4.45
C GLY A 340 9.87 18.77 5.70
N ILE A 341 9.88 20.10 5.80
CA ILE A 341 10.56 20.82 6.90
C ILE A 341 9.63 21.28 8.02
N GLY A 342 8.32 21.03 7.92
CA GLY A 342 7.35 21.50 8.91
C GLY A 342 7.54 20.90 10.30
N GLU A 343 8.10 19.69 10.39
CA GLU A 343 8.45 19.06 11.67
C GLU A 343 9.79 19.59 12.24
N VAL A 344 10.65 20.16 11.40
CA VAL A 344 11.95 20.76 11.77
C VAL A 344 11.79 22.16 12.37
N GLN A 345 10.72 22.87 11.99
CA GLN A 345 10.40 24.22 12.50
C GLN A 345 9.86 24.24 13.95
N ARG A 346 9.74 23.09 14.64
CA ARG A 346 9.14 23.00 15.97
C ARG A 346 10.14 23.03 17.11
#